data_AF-Q4H1Z1-F1
#
_entry.id   AF-Q4H1Z1-F1
#
_cell.length_a   1.000
_cell.length_b   1.000
_cell.length_c   1.000
_cell.angle_alpha   90.00
_cell.angle_beta   90.00
_cell.angle_gamma   90.00
#
_symmetry.space_group_name_H-M   'P 1'
#
loop_
_entity.id
_entity.type
_entity.pdbx_description
1 polymer ?
#
loop_
_entity_poly.entity_id
_entity_poly.type
_entity_poly.pdbx_seq_one_letter_code
_entity_poly.pdbx_strand_id
1 'polypeptide(L)'
;INKFYVFDLTAKKSMVKYLTDQGFSVFITSWKNPGEDLSGIRSDDYLLEGVDEVVRVATEFCKVPQVHLVGYCIGGTLVTTYMAWADEHYAKDKLPVAHWTLFTTLTDFSHPGDIDVFIDEASIGALEESMAKKGYLDGSEMASSFRLLRSNSLVWNYWVNNYL
;
A
#
# COMPACT_ATOMS: atom_id res chain seq x y z
N ILE A 1 4.74 -9.92 4.06
CA ILE A 1 4.17 -8.66 3.54
C ILE A 1 5.27 -7.99 2.74
N ASN A 2 4.99 -7.62 1.49
CA ASN A 2 5.98 -7.01 0.62
C ASN A 2 6.23 -5.57 1.06
N LYS A 3 7.50 -5.21 1.27
CA LYS A 3 7.90 -3.82 1.50
C LYS A 3 8.12 -3.11 0.15
N PHE A 4 8.36 -1.79 0.21
CA PHE A 4 8.60 -0.94 -0.96
C PHE A 4 9.65 -1.49 -1.95
N TYR A 5 10.67 -2.20 -1.46
CA TYR A 5 11.72 -2.80 -2.29
C TYR A 5 11.22 -3.91 -3.24
N VAL A 6 9.95 -4.32 -3.19
CA VAL A 6 9.38 -5.20 -4.22
C VAL A 6 9.48 -4.60 -5.64
N PHE A 7 9.56 -3.28 -5.74
CA PHE A 7 9.79 -2.56 -6.99
C PHE A 7 11.28 -2.36 -7.32
N ASP A 8 12.19 -2.77 -6.44
CA ASP A 8 13.64 -2.57 -6.58
C ASP A 8 14.44 -3.73 -5.98
N LEU A 9 14.21 -4.95 -6.49
CA LEU A 9 14.78 -6.17 -5.90
C LEU A 9 16.23 -6.40 -6.30
N THR A 10 16.50 -6.35 -7.60
CA THR A 10 17.84 -6.53 -8.19
C THR A 10 17.93 -5.67 -9.43
N ALA A 11 19.14 -5.38 -9.93
CA ALA A 11 19.32 -4.55 -11.13
C ALA A 11 18.50 -5.04 -12.35
N LYS A 12 18.33 -6.35 -12.53
CA LYS A 12 17.53 -6.94 -13.62
C LYS A 12 16.02 -6.98 -13.35
N LYS A 13 15.61 -6.80 -12.09
CA LYS A 13 14.22 -6.88 -11.61
C LYS A 13 13.87 -5.63 -10.79
N SER A 14 14.26 -4.47 -11.30
CA SER A 14 14.01 -3.18 -10.67
C SER A 14 13.19 -2.32 -11.60
N MET A 15 11.94 -2.08 -11.21
CA MET A 15 11.07 -1.12 -11.87
C MET A 15 11.56 0.31 -11.64
N VAL A 16 12.11 0.60 -10.45
CA VAL A 16 12.74 1.89 -10.13
C VAL A 16 13.85 2.18 -11.14
N LYS A 17 14.79 1.25 -11.32
CA LYS A 17 15.87 1.38 -12.29
C LYS A 17 15.34 1.57 -13.71
N TYR A 18 14.39 0.74 -14.12
CA TYR A 18 13.79 0.84 -15.45
C TYR A 18 13.22 2.24 -15.70
N LEU A 19 12.41 2.76 -14.78
CA LEU A 19 11.79 4.09 -14.90
C LEU A 19 12.84 5.21 -14.88
N THR A 20 13.87 5.12 -14.02
CA THR A 20 14.95 6.11 -14.04
C THR A 20 15.75 6.07 -15.34
N ASP A 21 15.95 4.89 -15.93
CA ASP A 21 16.61 4.74 -17.24
C ASP A 21 15.73 5.32 -18.38
N GLN A 22 14.42 5.40 -18.19
CA GLN A 22 13.49 6.11 -19.10
C GLN A 22 13.43 7.62 -18.87
N GLY A 23 14.16 8.16 -17.89
CA GLY A 23 14.24 9.59 -17.61
C GLY A 23 13.24 10.10 -16.55
N PHE A 24 12.52 9.23 -15.85
CA PHE A 24 11.66 9.65 -14.74
C PHE A 24 12.48 9.89 -13.46
N SER A 25 12.16 10.96 -12.72
CA SER A 25 12.52 11.06 -11.30
C SER A 25 11.56 10.19 -10.49
N VAL A 26 12.10 9.17 -9.81
CA VAL A 26 11.29 8.18 -9.06
C VAL A 26 11.43 8.42 -7.57
N PHE A 27 10.30 8.63 -6.90
CA PHE A 27 10.20 8.68 -5.44
C PHE A 27 9.44 7.46 -4.96
N ILE A 28 9.84 6.91 -3.81
CA ILE A 28 9.19 5.73 -3.23
C ILE A 28 9.02 5.90 -1.72
N THR A 29 7.81 5.65 -1.23
CA THR A 29 7.51 5.74 0.20
C THR A 29 7.98 4.49 0.92
N SER A 30 8.96 4.64 1.81
CA SER A 30 9.39 3.59 2.74
C SER A 30 8.66 3.75 4.07
N TRP A 31 7.53 3.05 4.23
CA TRP A 31 6.74 3.10 5.45
C TRP A 31 7.50 2.58 6.67
N LYS A 32 7.42 3.33 7.78
CA LYS A 32 7.95 2.92 9.08
C LYS A 32 7.15 1.71 9.58
N ASN A 33 7.86 0.75 10.19
CA ASN A 33 7.19 -0.34 10.91
C ASN A 33 6.58 0.26 12.19
N PRO A 34 5.27 0.05 12.46
CA PRO A 34 4.63 0.61 13.64
C PRO A 34 5.20 0.02 14.93
N GLY A 35 5.30 0.85 15.96
CA GLY A 35 5.59 0.47 17.34
C GLY A 35 4.59 1.15 18.27
N GLU A 36 4.79 1.03 19.58
CA GLU A 36 3.91 1.63 20.60
C GLU A 36 3.82 3.16 20.46
N ASP A 37 4.90 3.80 20.02
CA ASP A 37 4.99 5.23 19.73
C ASP A 37 4.05 5.70 18.61
N LEU A 38 3.55 4.78 17.79
CA LEU A 38 2.66 5.05 16.67
C LEU A 38 1.23 4.55 16.92
N SER A 39 0.87 4.22 18.15
CA SER A 39 -0.45 3.70 18.51
C SER A 39 -1.62 4.66 18.25
N GLY A 40 -1.32 5.96 18.21
CA GLY A 40 -2.31 6.99 17.88
C GLY A 40 -2.54 7.20 16.39
N ILE A 41 -1.73 6.57 15.52
CA ILE A 41 -1.82 6.77 14.07
C ILE A 41 -3.07 6.13 13.51
N ARG A 42 -3.80 6.91 12.73
CA ARG A 42 -5.07 6.56 12.09
C ARG A 42 -4.91 6.50 10.58
N SER A 43 -5.95 6.01 9.89
CA SER A 43 -5.98 5.89 8.43
C SER A 43 -5.83 7.23 7.70
N ASP A 44 -6.39 8.29 8.28
CA ASP A 44 -6.31 9.66 7.79
C ASP A 44 -4.90 10.24 7.92
N ASP A 45 -4.15 9.87 8.96
CA ASP A 45 -2.74 10.26 9.08
C ASP A 45 -1.89 9.63 7.96
N TYR A 46 -2.13 8.35 7.63
CA TYR A 46 -1.49 7.71 6.47
C TYR A 46 -1.83 8.40 5.14
N LEU A 47 -3.03 8.98 5.05
CA LEU A 47 -3.48 9.71 3.87
C LEU A 47 -2.77 11.05 3.73
N LEU A 48 -2.84 11.88 4.79
CA LEU A 48 -2.40 13.27 4.77
C LEU A 48 -0.89 13.39 5.03
N GLU A 49 -0.37 12.74 6.08
CA GLU A 49 1.05 12.79 6.41
C GLU A 49 1.88 11.78 5.59
N GLY A 50 1.21 10.88 4.86
CA GLY A 50 1.85 9.88 4.02
C GLY A 50 1.74 10.17 2.52
N VAL A 51 0.53 10.04 1.95
CA VAL A 51 0.32 10.16 0.50
C VAL A 51 0.35 11.62 0.03
N ASP A 52 -0.37 12.51 0.71
CA ASP A 52 -0.37 13.93 0.33
C ASP A 52 1.03 14.54 0.48
N GLU A 53 1.71 14.21 1.58
CA GLU A 53 3.06 14.68 1.84
C GLU A 53 4.08 14.18 0.80
N VAL A 54 4.02 12.92 0.34
CA VAL A 54 4.94 12.47 -0.72
C VAL A 54 4.65 13.17 -2.06
N VAL A 55 3.39 13.46 -2.37
CA VAL A 55 3.00 14.23 -3.56
C VAL A 55 3.53 15.67 -3.47
N ARG A 56 3.37 16.31 -2.31
CA ARG A 56 3.90 17.66 -2.04
C ARG A 56 5.42 17.70 -2.14
N VAL A 57 6.12 16.77 -1.49
CA VAL A 57 7.58 16.72 -1.51
C VAL A 57 8.11 16.46 -2.92
N ALA A 58 7.51 15.53 -3.67
CA ALA A 58 7.95 15.23 -5.03
C ALA A 58 7.70 16.42 -6.00
N THR A 59 6.54 17.08 -5.92
CA THR A 59 6.23 18.27 -6.73
C THR A 59 7.20 19.42 -6.42
N GLU A 60 7.44 19.71 -5.13
CA GLU A 60 8.36 20.77 -4.70
C GLU A 60 9.82 20.48 -5.08
N PHE A 61 10.29 19.26 -4.82
CA PHE A 61 11.67 18.86 -5.11
C PHE A 61 11.97 18.91 -6.61
N CYS A 62 11.06 18.40 -7.44
CA CYS A 62 11.20 18.41 -8.88
C CYS A 62 10.79 19.74 -9.53
N LYS A 63 10.19 20.67 -8.77
CA LYS A 63 9.65 21.96 -9.25
C LYS A 63 8.66 21.78 -10.40
N VAL A 64 7.79 20.78 -10.27
CA VAL A 64 6.73 20.47 -11.24
C VAL A 64 5.36 20.69 -10.61
N PRO A 65 4.35 21.13 -11.38
CA PRO A 65 3.02 21.38 -10.83
C PRO A 65 2.27 20.09 -10.48
N GLN A 66 2.64 18.97 -11.09
CA GLN A 66 1.95 17.68 -10.93
C GLN A 66 2.93 16.51 -11.00
N VAL A 67 2.56 15.39 -10.37
CA VAL A 67 3.28 14.11 -10.45
C VAL A 67 2.41 12.99 -11.00
N HIS A 68 3.03 11.87 -11.36
CA HIS A 68 2.35 10.61 -11.60
C HIS A 68 2.39 9.76 -10.33
N LEU A 69 1.22 9.41 -9.79
CA LEU A 69 1.10 8.69 -8.52
C LEU A 69 0.85 7.19 -8.76
N VAL A 70 1.57 6.32 -8.05
CA VAL A 70 1.42 4.87 -8.21
C VAL A 70 1.08 4.24 -6.86
N GLY A 71 0.03 3.41 -6.86
CA GLY A 71 -0.40 2.63 -5.71
C GLY A 71 -0.25 1.13 -5.95
N TYR A 72 0.15 0.37 -4.93
CA TYR A 72 0.31 -1.08 -5.00
C TYR A 72 -0.31 -1.78 -3.79
N CYS A 73 -1.10 -2.82 -4.04
CA CYS A 73 -1.78 -3.59 -3.00
C CYS A 73 -2.58 -2.64 -2.07
N ILE A 74 -2.44 -2.74 -0.75
CA ILE A 74 -3.07 -1.82 0.21
C ILE A 74 -2.67 -0.36 0.01
N GLY A 75 -1.45 -0.09 -0.50
CA GLY A 75 -1.03 1.27 -0.85
C GLY A 75 -1.84 1.84 -2.03
N GLY A 76 -2.38 0.98 -2.90
CA GLY A 76 -3.31 1.41 -3.94
C GLY A 76 -4.70 1.73 -3.41
N THR A 77 -5.17 1.01 -2.39
CA THR A 77 -6.40 1.37 -1.68
C THR A 77 -6.24 2.76 -1.06
N LEU A 78 -5.09 3.02 -0.41
CA LEU A 78 -4.78 4.33 0.15
C LEU A 78 -4.70 5.44 -0.92
N VAL A 79 -4.03 5.18 -2.05
CA VAL A 79 -4.00 6.13 -3.19
C VAL A 79 -5.41 6.38 -3.75
N THR A 80 -6.27 5.36 -3.82
CA THR A 80 -7.65 5.51 -4.30
C THR A 80 -8.46 6.43 -3.38
N THR A 81 -8.36 6.20 -2.06
CA THR A 81 -8.96 7.09 -1.05
C THR A 81 -8.39 8.50 -1.14
N TYR A 82 -7.08 8.64 -1.38
CA TYR A 82 -6.43 9.94 -1.52
C TYR A 82 -6.96 10.71 -2.73
N MET A 83 -7.11 10.06 -3.88
CA MET A 83 -7.64 10.72 -5.07
C MET A 83 -9.09 11.19 -4.87
N ALA A 84 -9.92 10.43 -4.14
CA ALA A 84 -11.27 10.85 -3.79
C ALA A 84 -11.27 12.08 -2.86
N TRP A 85 -10.44 12.05 -1.82
CA TRP A 85 -10.25 13.20 -0.91
C TRP A 85 -9.71 14.43 -1.68
N ALA A 86 -8.70 14.24 -2.51
CA ALA A 86 -8.05 15.33 -3.26
C ALA A 86 -8.98 15.98 -4.30
N ASP A 87 -9.87 15.22 -4.95
CA ASP A 87 -10.86 15.79 -5.88
C ASP A 87 -11.84 16.77 -5.19
N GLU A 88 -12.13 16.53 -3.90
CA GLU A 88 -12.96 17.42 -3.09
C GLU A 88 -12.18 18.64 -2.55
N HIS A 89 -10.88 18.48 -2.28
CA HIS A 89 -10.07 19.49 -1.59
C HIS A 89 -9.26 20.41 -2.52
N TYR A 90 -8.94 19.96 -3.74
CA TYR A 90 -8.24 20.76 -4.74
C TYR A 90 -9.21 21.26 -5.82
N ALA A 91 -9.02 22.50 -6.25
CA ALA A 91 -9.63 22.94 -7.51
C ALA A 91 -9.10 22.06 -8.66
N LYS A 92 -9.93 21.79 -9.67
CA LYS A 92 -9.57 20.89 -10.79
C LYS A 92 -8.26 21.27 -11.50
N ASP A 93 -7.96 22.56 -11.60
CA ASP A 93 -6.72 23.10 -12.19
C ASP A 93 -5.53 23.13 -11.23
N LYS A 94 -5.72 22.71 -9.97
CA LYS A 94 -4.73 22.70 -8.88
C LYS A 94 -4.43 21.31 -8.32
N LEU A 95 -5.08 20.27 -8.82
CA LEU A 95 -4.81 18.89 -8.40
C LEU A 95 -3.33 18.53 -8.69
N PRO A 96 -2.51 18.19 -7.68
CA PRO A 96 -1.07 17.96 -7.87
C PRO A 96 -0.74 16.57 -8.46
N VAL A 97 -1.76 15.82 -8.90
CA VAL A 97 -1.60 14.50 -9.54
C VAL A 97 -2.16 14.56 -10.95
N ALA A 98 -1.30 14.35 -11.94
CA ALA A 98 -1.69 14.36 -13.36
C ALA A 98 -2.32 13.02 -13.76
N HIS A 99 -1.72 11.91 -13.33
CA HIS A 99 -2.21 10.56 -13.59
C HIS A 99 -1.91 9.69 -12.38
N TRP A 100 -2.76 8.69 -12.16
CA TRP A 100 -2.55 7.70 -11.11
C TRP A 100 -2.76 6.29 -11.65
N THR A 101 -1.95 5.36 -11.15
CA THR A 101 -1.94 3.96 -11.61
C THR A 101 -1.99 3.02 -10.43
N LEU A 102 -2.82 1.98 -10.51
CA LEU A 102 -2.97 0.97 -9.47
C LEU A 102 -2.42 -0.38 -9.94
N PHE A 103 -1.53 -0.97 -9.15
CA PHE A 103 -0.99 -2.31 -9.37
C PHE A 103 -1.59 -3.28 -8.35
N THR A 104 -2.26 -4.33 -8.85
CA THR A 104 -2.81 -5.44 -8.06
C THR A 104 -3.50 -4.96 -6.77
N THR A 105 -4.44 -4.03 -6.94
CA THR A 105 -5.09 -3.30 -5.84
C THR A 105 -6.58 -3.58 -5.88
N LEU A 106 -7.16 -3.87 -4.72
CA LEU A 106 -8.62 -3.91 -4.56
C LEU A 106 -9.13 -2.50 -4.22
N THR A 107 -10.14 -2.06 -4.96
CA THR A 107 -10.91 -0.83 -4.71
C THR A 107 -12.35 -1.14 -4.34
N ASP A 108 -12.86 -2.30 -4.75
CA ASP A 108 -14.11 -2.89 -4.31
C ASP A 108 -13.80 -4.11 -3.43
N PHE A 109 -14.28 -4.07 -2.19
CA PHE A 109 -14.09 -5.12 -1.19
C PHE A 109 -15.34 -5.97 -0.97
N SER A 110 -16.38 -5.85 -1.81
CA SER A 110 -17.60 -6.68 -1.75
C SER A 110 -17.29 -8.17 -1.88
N HIS A 111 -16.26 -8.52 -2.66
CA HIS A 111 -15.78 -9.88 -2.85
C HIS A 111 -14.25 -9.91 -2.79
N PRO A 112 -13.65 -9.90 -1.58
CA PRO A 112 -12.21 -9.74 -1.41
C PRO A 112 -11.42 -11.04 -1.71
N GLY A 113 -12.12 -12.11 -2.14
CA GLY A 113 -11.58 -13.43 -2.45
C GLY A 113 -11.57 -14.34 -1.23
N ASP A 114 -10.64 -15.30 -1.21
CA ASP A 114 -10.53 -16.32 -0.16
C ASP A 114 -10.31 -15.76 1.25
N ILE A 115 -10.02 -14.46 1.39
CA ILE A 115 -9.93 -13.79 2.70
C ILE A 115 -11.28 -13.63 3.39
N ASP A 116 -12.38 -13.62 2.62
CA ASP A 116 -13.74 -13.40 3.12
C ASP A 116 -14.12 -14.42 4.21
N VAL A 117 -13.73 -15.69 4.04
CA VAL A 117 -14.06 -16.77 4.99
C VAL A 117 -13.33 -16.68 6.34
N PHE A 118 -12.36 -15.76 6.46
CA PHE A 118 -11.56 -15.55 7.67
C PHE A 118 -11.85 -14.20 8.35
N ILE A 119 -12.79 -13.42 7.80
CA ILE A 119 -13.22 -12.15 8.38
C ILE A 119 -14.61 -12.36 8.98
N ASP A 120 -14.68 -12.42 10.30
CA ASP A 120 -15.93 -12.39 11.06
C ASP A 120 -15.85 -11.41 12.24
N GLU A 121 -17.01 -11.03 12.79
CA GLU A 121 -17.10 -10.07 13.90
C GLU A 121 -16.29 -10.49 15.13
N ALA A 122 -16.17 -11.79 15.40
CA ALA A 122 -15.39 -12.28 16.54
C ALA A 122 -13.89 -12.09 16.31
N SER A 123 -13.42 -12.37 15.08
CA SER A 123 -12.03 -12.16 14.68
C SER A 123 -11.65 -10.67 14.70
N ILE A 124 -12.56 -9.79 14.28
CA ILE A 124 -12.37 -8.33 14.33
C ILE A 124 -12.31 -7.87 15.77
N GLY A 125 -13.27 -8.25 16.61
CA GLY A 125 -13.29 -7.85 18.02
C GLY A 125 -12.05 -8.32 18.80
N ALA A 126 -11.56 -9.54 18.52
CA ALA A 126 -10.32 -10.05 19.11
C ALA A 126 -9.09 -9.24 18.66
N LEU A 127 -9.04 -8.84 17.38
CA LEU A 127 -7.98 -7.98 16.85
C LEU A 127 -8.02 -6.59 17.50
N GLU A 128 -9.19 -5.99 17.62
CA GLU A 128 -9.39 -4.68 18.27
C GLU A 128 -8.98 -4.71 19.74
N GLU A 129 -9.37 -5.74 20.51
CA GLU A 129 -8.98 -5.88 21.91
C GLU A 129 -7.46 -6.03 22.06
N SER A 130 -6.83 -6.81 21.19
CA SER A 130 -5.37 -6.97 21.15
C SER A 130 -4.66 -5.66 20.84
N MET A 131 -5.12 -4.94 19.80
CA MET A 131 -4.57 -3.65 19.40
C MET A 131 -4.80 -2.58 20.47
N ALA A 132 -5.92 -2.59 21.20
CA ALA A 132 -6.16 -1.66 22.30
C ALA A 132 -5.20 -1.86 23.48
N LYS A 133 -4.74 -3.11 23.73
CA LYS A 133 -3.78 -3.42 24.79
C LYS A 133 -2.34 -3.13 24.38
N LYS A 134 -1.98 -3.45 23.13
CA LYS A 134 -0.60 -3.40 22.61
C LYS A 134 -0.25 -2.07 21.92
N GLY A 135 -1.26 -1.38 21.41
CA GLY A 135 -1.14 -0.14 20.63
C GLY A 135 -0.77 -0.33 19.16
N TYR A 136 -0.33 -1.52 18.73
CA TYR A 136 0.04 -1.79 17.34
C TYR A 136 -0.11 -3.28 17.00
N LEU A 137 -0.21 -3.59 15.70
CA LEU A 137 -0.21 -4.97 15.20
C LEU A 137 1.21 -5.36 14.76
N ASP A 138 1.77 -6.42 15.34
CA ASP A 138 3.13 -6.84 14.99
C ASP A 138 3.17 -7.51 13.61
N GLY A 139 4.31 -7.36 12.94
CA GLY A 139 4.52 -7.93 11.61
C GLY A 139 4.38 -9.46 11.57
N SER A 140 4.68 -10.17 12.66
CA SER A 140 4.52 -11.62 12.77
C SER A 140 3.06 -12.05 12.92
N GLU A 141 2.25 -11.28 13.65
CA GLU A 141 0.80 -11.49 13.79
C GLU A 141 0.10 -11.27 12.45
N MET A 142 0.47 -10.19 11.77
CA MET A 142 -0.02 -9.90 10.43
C MET A 142 0.43 -10.96 9.42
N ALA A 143 1.70 -11.37 9.45
CA ALA A 143 2.22 -12.42 8.56
C ALA A 143 1.57 -13.78 8.81
N SER A 144 1.25 -14.12 10.05
CA SER A 144 0.56 -15.37 10.40
C SER A 144 -0.86 -15.36 9.84
N SER A 145 -1.57 -14.24 9.98
CA SER A 145 -2.88 -14.02 9.35
C SER A 145 -2.79 -14.20 7.83
N PHE A 146 -1.88 -13.49 7.15
CA PHE A 146 -1.66 -13.66 5.70
C PHE A 146 -1.24 -15.08 5.26
N ARG A 147 -0.56 -15.86 6.12
CA ARG A 147 -0.19 -17.26 5.82
C ARG A 147 -1.39 -18.19 5.89
N LEU A 148 -2.27 -18.00 6.88
CA LEU A 148 -3.53 -18.74 6.96
C LEU A 148 -4.39 -18.47 5.72
N LEU A 149 -4.42 -17.21 5.27
CA LEU A 149 -5.08 -16.76 4.04
C LEU A 149 -4.47 -17.32 2.75
N ARG A 150 -3.17 -17.68 2.74
CA ARG A 150 -2.44 -18.11 1.54
C ARG A 150 -2.09 -19.59 1.49
N SER A 151 -2.58 -20.41 2.42
CA SER A 151 -2.17 -21.81 2.56
C SER A 151 -2.22 -22.63 1.25
N ASN A 152 -3.10 -22.30 0.31
CA ASN A 152 -3.14 -22.95 -1.02
C ASN A 152 -2.25 -22.32 -2.10
N SER A 153 -1.99 -21.02 -2.08
CA SER A 153 -1.38 -20.32 -3.23
C SER A 153 0.14 -20.49 -3.36
N LEU A 154 0.86 -20.78 -2.26
CA LEU A 154 2.31 -21.00 -2.27
C LEU A 154 2.70 -22.43 -2.66
N VAL A 155 1.86 -23.42 -2.32
CA VAL A 155 2.09 -24.83 -2.69
C VAL A 155 1.64 -25.08 -4.14
N TRP A 156 0.49 -24.54 -4.54
CA TRP A 156 -0.11 -24.84 -5.84
C TRP A 156 0.58 -24.12 -7.01
N ASN A 157 0.97 -22.85 -6.88
CA ASN A 157 1.69 -22.14 -7.96
C ASN A 157 3.09 -22.71 -8.22
N TYR A 158 3.77 -23.21 -7.18
CA TYR A 158 5.07 -23.86 -7.33
C TYR A 158 4.93 -25.21 -8.05
N TRP A 159 3.86 -25.96 -7.78
CA TRP A 159 3.55 -27.21 -8.47
C TRP A 159 3.13 -26.99 -9.92
N VAL A 160 2.24 -26.03 -10.19
CA VAL A 160 1.76 -25.76 -11.55
C VAL A 160 2.86 -25.21 -12.47
N ASN A 161 3.79 -24.37 -11.98
CA ASN A 161 4.84 -23.81 -12.84
C ASN A 161 6.11 -24.67 -12.95
N ASN A 162 6.30 -25.70 -12.11
CA ASN A 162 7.47 -26.59 -12.18
C ASN A 162 7.16 -28.00 -12.67
N TYR A 163 5.88 -28.43 -12.69
CA TYR A 163 5.48 -29.77 -13.10
C TYR A 163 4.52 -29.83 -14.30
N LEU A 164 3.98 -28.71 -14.79
CA LEU A 164 3.24 -28.61 -16.05
C LEU A 164 4.01 -27.77 -17.07
#